data_AF-A0A1F7NRU3-F1
#
_entry.id   AF-A0A1F7NRU3-F1
#
_cell.length_a   1.000
_cell.length_b   1.000
_cell.length_c   1.000
_cell.angle_alpha   90.00
_cell.angle_beta   90.00
_cell.angle_gamma   90.00
#
_symmetry.space_group_name_H-M   'P 1'
#
loop_
_entity.id
_entity.type
_entity.pdbx_description
1 polymer ?
#
loop_
_entity_poly.entity_id
_entity_poly.type
_entity_poly.pdbx_seq_one_letter_code
_entity_poly.pdbx_strand_id
1 'polypeptide(L)'
;MIQTDAAINPGNSGGPLMDRCGRVIGINTLISEEAQNIGFAIPINVAKSVLRELREKGRVVRPWIGIQGRMVAPSLLTLLRAPLVPGFLIEVVEDGSPAERAGLRGGHLSVAVQGEEFLVGGDILTAVGGRPIKDDDNFRAATKSLKPGQQVRLTVFREGAAREVTLTVVERPRQPYDLSD
;
A
#
# COMPACT_ATOMS: atom_id res chain seq x y z
N MET A 1 -2.08 -1.92 13.61
CA MET A 1 -2.84 -2.74 14.58
C MET A 1 -2.45 -2.32 15.98
N ILE A 2 -3.27 -2.63 16.98
CA ILE A 2 -2.88 -2.66 18.40
C ILE A 2 -2.56 -4.11 18.74
N GLN A 3 -1.42 -4.34 19.35
CA GLN A 3 -1.06 -5.65 19.92
C GLN A 3 -1.39 -5.63 21.41
N THR A 4 -1.99 -6.71 21.91
CA THR A 4 -2.37 -6.84 23.32
C THR A 4 -2.19 -8.27 23.81
N ASP A 5 -1.89 -8.41 25.10
CA ASP A 5 -1.89 -9.65 25.86
C ASP A 5 -3.27 -9.98 26.47
N ALA A 6 -4.26 -9.09 26.31
CA ALA A 6 -5.63 -9.39 26.65
C ALA A 6 -6.13 -10.57 25.80
N ALA A 7 -6.80 -11.53 26.45
CA ALA A 7 -7.29 -12.72 25.78
C ALA A 7 -8.30 -12.36 24.67
N ILE A 8 -7.88 -12.57 23.42
CA ILE A 8 -8.77 -12.58 22.25
C ILE A 8 -9.01 -14.03 21.87
N ASN A 9 -10.27 -14.41 21.68
CA ASN A 9 -10.70 -15.79 21.42
C ASN A 9 -11.91 -15.76 20.48
N PRO A 10 -12.22 -16.87 19.78
CA PRO A 10 -13.48 -17.00 19.06
C PRO A 10 -14.67 -16.59 19.94
N GLY A 11 -15.49 -15.67 19.43
CA GLY A 11 -16.64 -15.11 20.16
C GLY A 11 -16.45 -13.68 20.70
N ASN A 12 -15.22 -13.20 20.88
CA ASN A 12 -14.99 -11.78 21.20
C ASN A 12 -14.44 -10.94 20.03
N SER A 13 -14.20 -11.57 18.87
CA SER A 13 -13.97 -10.88 17.60
C SER A 13 -15.13 -9.96 17.25
N GLY A 14 -14.83 -8.75 16.80
CA GLY A 14 -15.80 -7.68 16.58
C GLY A 14 -16.17 -6.87 17.83
N GLY A 15 -15.84 -7.38 19.03
CA GLY A 15 -16.03 -6.69 20.30
C GLY A 15 -15.00 -5.58 20.57
N PRO A 16 -15.26 -4.70 21.55
CA PRO A 16 -14.37 -3.59 21.87
C PRO A 16 -13.14 -4.03 22.69
N LEU A 17 -11.98 -3.47 22.32
CA LEU A 17 -10.83 -3.37 23.22
C LEU A 17 -10.93 -2.04 23.97
N MET A 18 -10.91 -2.08 25.30
CA MET A 18 -11.07 -0.89 26.15
C MET A 18 -9.84 -0.61 27.00
N ASP A 19 -9.61 0.66 27.33
CA ASP A 19 -8.66 1.03 28.37
C ASP A 19 -9.29 0.98 29.78
N ARG A 20 -8.47 1.20 30.82
CA ARG A 20 -8.90 1.20 32.23
C ARG A 20 -10.01 2.19 32.59
N CYS A 21 -10.26 3.18 31.72
CA CYS A 21 -11.31 4.19 31.91
C CYS A 21 -12.59 3.82 31.14
N GLY A 22 -12.66 2.63 30.53
CA GLY A 22 -13.80 2.20 29.71
C GLY A 22 -13.85 2.85 28.32
N ARG A 23 -12.77 3.50 27.87
CA ARG A 23 -12.73 4.09 26.52
C ARG A 23 -12.37 3.00 25.52
N VAL A 24 -13.15 2.87 24.45
CA VAL A 24 -12.82 1.96 23.34
C VAL A 24 -11.59 2.46 22.62
N ILE A 25 -10.53 1.65 22.59
CA ILE A 25 -9.25 1.92 21.92
C ILE A 25 -9.07 1.07 20.66
N GLY A 26 -9.82 -0.03 20.52
CA GLY A 26 -9.78 -0.85 19.30
C GLY A 26 -10.97 -1.80 19.15
N ILE A 27 -10.98 -2.55 18.05
CA ILE A 27 -11.93 -3.64 17.75
C ILE A 27 -11.14 -4.93 17.63
N ASN A 28 -11.46 -5.92 18.47
CA ASN A 28 -10.80 -7.23 18.48
C ASN A 28 -11.00 -7.91 17.11
N THR A 29 -9.91 -8.38 16.48
CA THR A 29 -9.98 -8.88 15.11
C THR A 29 -9.35 -10.25 14.94
N LEU A 30 -8.10 -10.42 15.36
CA LEU A 30 -7.31 -11.62 15.09
C LEU A 30 -6.55 -12.08 16.34
N ILE A 31 -6.27 -13.37 16.38
CA ILE A 31 -5.30 -14.00 17.28
C ILE A 31 -4.10 -14.43 16.45
N SER A 32 -2.90 -14.45 17.05
CA SER A 32 -1.83 -15.27 16.51
C SER A 32 -2.06 -16.71 16.95
N GLU A 33 -2.30 -17.63 16.01
CA GLU A 33 -2.44 -19.07 16.34
C GLU A 33 -1.13 -19.68 16.87
N GLU A 34 0.00 -19.10 16.45
CA GLU A 34 1.36 -19.55 16.75
C GLU A 34 1.89 -18.98 18.07
N ALA A 35 1.37 -17.83 18.51
CA ALA A 35 1.84 -17.13 19.71
C ALA A 35 0.72 -17.03 20.77
N GLN A 36 0.94 -17.72 21.89
CA GLN A 36 0.08 -17.61 23.07
C GLN A 36 0.06 -16.16 23.59
N ASN A 37 -1.12 -15.67 23.97
CA ASN A 37 -1.32 -14.31 24.50
C ASN A 37 -0.90 -13.18 23.55
N ILE A 38 -1.03 -13.35 22.23
CA ILE A 38 -0.90 -12.25 21.27
C ILE A 38 -2.23 -12.06 20.52
N GLY A 39 -2.98 -11.05 20.96
CA GLY A 39 -4.18 -10.57 20.31
C GLY A 39 -3.92 -9.31 19.48
N PHE A 40 -4.69 -9.16 18.40
CA PHE A 40 -4.66 -7.98 17.54
C PHE A 40 -6.03 -7.29 17.47
N ALA A 41 -6.01 -5.98 17.67
CA ALA A 41 -7.18 -5.13 17.50
C ALA A 41 -6.95 -4.03 16.44
N ILE A 42 -7.97 -3.75 15.65
CA ILE A 42 -8.00 -2.59 14.75
C ILE A 42 -8.11 -1.33 15.62
N PRO A 43 -7.21 -0.33 15.50
CA PRO A 43 -7.30 0.91 16.27
C PRO A 43 -8.62 1.64 16.05
N ILE A 44 -9.23 2.16 17.12
CA ILE A 44 -10.58 2.77 17.05
C ILE A 44 -10.67 3.94 16.06
N ASN A 45 -9.58 4.71 15.87
CA ASN A 45 -9.56 5.83 14.92
C ASN A 45 -9.59 5.36 13.45
N VAL A 46 -9.02 4.18 13.16
CA VAL A 46 -9.14 3.56 11.83
C VAL A 46 -10.59 3.13 11.60
N ALA A 47 -11.18 2.44 12.58
CA ALA A 47 -12.59 2.02 12.52
C ALA A 47 -13.55 3.21 12.35
N LYS A 48 -13.33 4.32 13.07
CA LYS A 48 -14.12 5.56 12.91
C LYS A 48 -14.02 6.16 11.51
N SER A 49 -12.83 6.13 10.89
CA SER A 49 -12.65 6.60 9.51
C SER A 49 -13.46 5.74 8.54
N VAL A 50 -13.37 4.42 8.67
CA VAL A 50 -14.10 3.47 7.84
C VAL A 50 -15.61 3.60 8.02
N LEU A 51 -16.09 3.72 9.27
CA LEU A 51 -17.51 3.89 9.57
C LEU A 51 -18.09 5.16 8.92
N ARG A 52 -17.33 6.25 8.89
CA ARG A 52 -17.73 7.48 8.20
C ARG A 52 -17.97 7.21 6.71
N GLU A 53 -17.04 6.54 6.03
CA GLU A 53 -17.18 6.21 4.61
C GLU A 53 -18.37 5.27 4.35
N LEU A 54 -18.55 4.24 5.18
CA LEU A 54 -19.68 3.33 5.10
C LEU A 54 -21.01 4.06 5.26
N ARG A 55 -21.10 5.01 6.21
CA ARG A 55 -22.33 5.78 6.44
C ARG A 55 -22.63 6.77 5.32
N GLU A 56 -21.60 7.40 4.75
CA GLU A 56 -21.77 8.43 3.72
C GLU A 56 -21.96 7.85 2.30
N LYS A 57 -21.31 6.72 2.00
CA LYS A 57 -21.25 6.15 0.64
C LYS A 57 -21.80 4.73 0.53
N GLY A 58 -22.16 4.09 1.65
CA GLY A 58 -22.55 2.68 1.70
C GLY A 58 -21.41 1.70 1.49
N ARG A 59 -20.16 2.16 1.28
CA ARG A 59 -18.98 1.34 0.97
C ARG A 59 -17.68 2.11 1.19
N VAL A 60 -16.59 1.38 1.42
CA VAL A 60 -15.23 1.95 1.50
C VAL A 60 -14.67 2.14 0.10
N VAL A 61 -14.20 3.36 -0.21
CA VAL A 61 -13.69 3.71 -1.54
C VAL A 61 -12.16 3.78 -1.48
N ARG A 62 -11.48 2.90 -2.21
CA ARG A 62 -10.01 2.85 -2.21
C ARG A 62 -9.45 3.42 -3.51
N PRO A 63 -8.61 4.46 -3.48
CA PRO A 63 -7.93 4.94 -4.68
C PRO A 63 -6.98 3.85 -5.21
N TRP A 64 -6.89 3.73 -6.53
CA TRP A 64 -6.09 2.72 -7.17
C TRP A 64 -5.52 3.25 -8.49
N ILE A 65 -4.24 2.93 -8.70
CA ILE A 65 -3.50 3.21 -9.92
C ILE A 65 -2.94 1.94 -10.56
N GLY A 66 -2.97 0.80 -9.85
CA GLY A 66 -2.54 -0.52 -10.34
C GLY A 66 -1.04 -0.70 -10.50
N ILE A 67 -0.27 -0.32 -9.47
CA ILE A 67 1.16 -0.64 -9.38
C ILE A 67 1.46 -1.43 -8.12
N GLN A 68 2.43 -2.34 -8.20
CA GLN A 68 2.98 -3.06 -7.07
C GLN A 68 4.51 -3.05 -7.17
N GLY A 69 5.16 -3.19 -6.02
CA GLY A 69 6.61 -3.16 -5.94
C GLY A 69 7.07 -2.71 -4.56
N ARG A 70 8.27 -2.16 -4.50
CA ARG A 70 8.94 -1.87 -3.22
C ARG A 70 9.92 -0.72 -3.35
N MET A 71 10.29 -0.12 -2.22
CA MET A 71 11.35 0.88 -2.19
C MET A 71 12.69 0.28 -2.63
N VAL A 72 13.42 1.02 -3.46
CA VAL A 72 14.77 0.63 -3.88
C VAL A 72 15.69 0.63 -2.67
N ALA A 73 16.18 -0.55 -2.29
CA ALA A 73 17.13 -0.70 -1.20
C ALA A 73 18.51 -0.13 -1.58
N PRO A 74 19.27 0.46 -0.64
CA PRO A 74 20.64 0.92 -0.90
C PRO A 74 21.58 -0.18 -1.41
N SER A 75 21.39 -1.43 -0.95
CA SER A 75 22.14 -2.60 -1.41
C SER A 75 21.93 -2.84 -2.90
N LEU A 76 20.70 -2.67 -3.40
CA LEU A 76 20.35 -2.84 -4.80
C LEU A 76 21.05 -1.81 -5.70
N LEU A 77 21.16 -0.56 -5.24
CA LEU A 77 21.90 0.52 -5.93
C LEU A 77 23.40 0.20 -6.09
N THR A 78 23.97 -0.55 -5.15
CA THR A 78 25.41 -0.83 -5.10
C THR A 78 25.76 -2.07 -5.91
N LEU A 79 24.87 -3.07 -5.91
CA LEU A 79 25.12 -4.38 -6.52
C LEU A 79 24.79 -4.41 -8.01
N LEU A 80 23.81 -3.63 -8.47
CA LEU A 80 23.44 -3.57 -9.87
C LEU A 80 24.20 -2.44 -10.59
N ARG A 81 24.87 -2.77 -11.70
CA ARG A 81 25.47 -1.80 -12.63
C ARG A 81 24.41 -1.08 -13.50
N ALA A 82 23.22 -0.91 -12.96
CA ALA A 82 22.13 -0.18 -13.60
C ALA A 82 22.05 1.21 -12.99
N PRO A 83 21.62 2.25 -13.75
CA PRO A 83 21.39 3.58 -13.21
C PRO A 83 20.11 3.57 -12.37
N LEU A 84 20.12 2.88 -11.23
CA LEU A 84 19.03 2.92 -10.29
C LEU A 84 19.13 4.22 -9.48
N VAL A 85 17.97 4.78 -9.15
CA VAL A 85 17.86 5.97 -8.30
C VAL A 85 17.01 5.63 -7.07
N PRO A 86 17.15 6.38 -5.96
CA PRO A 86 16.22 6.26 -4.84
C PRO A 86 14.78 6.50 -5.30
N GLY A 87 13.87 5.63 -4.88
CA GLY A 87 12.45 5.70 -5.24
C GLY A 87 11.75 4.35 -5.05
N PHE A 88 10.51 4.27 -5.51
CA PHE A 88 9.72 3.04 -5.47
C PHE A 88 9.86 2.30 -6.80
N LEU A 89 10.52 1.14 -6.78
CA LEU A 89 10.65 0.25 -7.93
C LEU A 89 9.27 -0.36 -8.23
N ILE A 90 8.75 -0.08 -9.43
CA ILE A 90 7.52 -0.69 -9.93
C ILE A 90 7.89 -2.06 -10.52
N GLU A 91 7.55 -3.10 -9.78
CA GLU A 91 7.76 -4.48 -10.19
C GLU A 91 6.61 -4.96 -11.07
N VAL A 92 5.38 -4.64 -10.70
CA VAL A 92 4.18 -5.05 -11.44
C VAL A 92 3.33 -3.84 -11.77
N VAL A 93 2.84 -3.80 -13.00
CA VAL A 93 1.75 -2.92 -13.43
C VAL A 93 0.57 -3.83 -13.75
N GLU A 94 -0.57 -3.60 -13.09
CA GLU A 94 -1.74 -4.45 -13.24
C GLU A 94 -2.45 -4.16 -14.58
N ASP A 95 -2.92 -5.21 -15.26
CA ASP A 95 -3.65 -5.10 -16.53
C ASP A 95 -4.94 -4.27 -16.37
N GLY A 96 -5.24 -3.44 -17.37
CA GLY A 96 -6.38 -2.52 -17.37
C GLY A 96 -6.27 -1.34 -16.40
N SER A 97 -5.17 -1.23 -15.66
CA SER A 97 -4.99 -0.19 -14.66
C SER A 97 -4.79 1.22 -15.25
N PRO A 98 -4.97 2.28 -14.45
CA PRO A 98 -4.53 3.62 -14.84
C PRO A 98 -3.03 3.69 -15.15
N ALA A 99 -2.19 2.93 -14.44
CA ALA A 99 -0.76 2.87 -14.66
C ALA A 99 -0.41 2.28 -16.03
N GLU A 100 -1.04 1.16 -16.40
CA GLU A 100 -0.87 0.53 -17.70
C GLU A 100 -1.29 1.48 -18.82
N ARG A 101 -2.50 2.06 -18.72
CA ARG A 101 -3.03 3.01 -19.72
C ARG A 101 -2.16 4.27 -19.86
N ALA A 102 -1.46 4.66 -18.79
CA ALA A 102 -0.53 5.78 -18.80
C ALA A 102 0.89 5.39 -19.27
N GLY A 103 1.11 4.11 -19.59
CA GLY A 103 2.37 3.60 -20.12
C GLY A 103 3.46 3.40 -19.08
N LEU A 104 3.11 3.24 -17.80
CA LEU A 104 4.05 2.78 -16.78
C LEU A 104 4.52 1.35 -17.08
N ARG A 105 5.75 1.03 -16.68
CA ARG A 105 6.37 -0.28 -16.95
C ARG A 105 6.73 -0.97 -15.64
N GLY A 106 6.26 -2.21 -15.49
CA GLY A 106 6.75 -3.13 -14.48
C GLY A 106 8.13 -3.67 -14.83
N GLY A 107 8.75 -4.36 -13.88
CA GLY A 107 9.97 -5.11 -14.10
C GLY A 107 9.75 -6.26 -15.09
N HIS A 108 10.83 -6.69 -15.72
CA HIS A 108 10.84 -7.83 -16.65
C HIS A 108 12.04 -8.75 -16.44
N LEU A 109 13.03 -8.33 -15.65
CA LEU A 109 14.22 -9.10 -15.35
C LEU A 109 14.18 -9.51 -13.88
N SER A 110 14.10 -10.82 -13.61
CA SER A 110 14.23 -11.32 -12.26
C SER A 110 15.71 -11.32 -11.84
N VAL A 111 15.99 -10.76 -10.68
CA VAL A 111 17.33 -10.76 -10.06
C VAL A 111 17.21 -11.13 -8.59
N ALA A 112 18.13 -11.98 -8.13
CA ALA A 112 18.24 -12.34 -6.72
C ALA A 112 19.34 -11.51 -6.06
N VAL A 113 19.01 -10.79 -5.01
CA VAL A 113 19.94 -10.01 -4.21
C VAL A 113 19.80 -10.43 -2.75
N GLN A 114 20.87 -10.98 -2.17
CA GLN A 114 20.88 -11.45 -0.78
C GLN A 114 19.77 -12.47 -0.46
N GLY A 115 19.37 -13.27 -1.45
CA GLY A 115 18.31 -14.27 -1.29
C GLY A 115 16.88 -13.74 -1.50
N GLU A 116 16.71 -12.43 -1.75
CA GLU A 116 15.43 -11.85 -2.13
C GLU A 116 15.35 -11.68 -3.66
N GLU A 117 14.21 -12.05 -4.25
CA GLU A 117 13.93 -11.84 -5.66
C GLU A 117 13.31 -10.46 -5.91
N PHE A 118 13.82 -9.78 -6.93
CA PHE A 118 13.36 -8.49 -7.42
C PHE A 118 13.04 -8.61 -8.90
N LEU A 119 11.99 -7.92 -9.33
CA LEU A 119 11.69 -7.76 -10.76
C LEU A 119 12.14 -6.37 -11.20
N VAL A 120 13.33 -6.29 -11.81
CA VAL A 120 13.97 -5.04 -12.24
C VAL A 120 13.74 -4.75 -13.73
N GLY A 121 14.17 -3.57 -14.17
CA GLY A 121 13.99 -3.10 -15.55
C GLY A 121 12.66 -2.38 -15.79
N GLY A 122 11.86 -2.18 -14.74
CA GLY A 122 10.67 -1.34 -14.75
C GLY A 122 10.99 0.13 -14.42
N ASP A 123 9.93 0.89 -14.21
CA ASP A 123 10.00 2.28 -13.77
C ASP A 123 10.36 2.38 -12.28
N ILE A 124 11.10 3.43 -11.91
CA ILE A 124 11.26 3.83 -10.50
C ILE A 124 10.47 5.10 -10.29
N LEU A 125 9.41 5.04 -9.48
CA LEU A 125 8.61 6.19 -9.09
C LEU A 125 9.39 7.06 -8.08
N THR A 126 9.71 8.28 -8.49
CA THR A 126 10.51 9.24 -7.70
C THR A 126 9.69 10.39 -7.15
N ALA A 127 8.52 10.68 -7.73
CA ALA A 127 7.59 11.66 -7.17
C ALA A 127 6.12 11.38 -7.52
N VAL A 128 5.21 11.78 -6.62
CA VAL A 128 3.75 11.73 -6.81
C VAL A 128 3.17 13.11 -6.51
N GLY A 129 2.55 13.74 -7.50
CA GLY A 129 2.00 15.10 -7.37
C GLY A 129 3.06 16.13 -6.96
N GLY A 130 4.29 15.97 -7.44
CA GLY A 130 5.44 16.81 -7.07
C GLY A 130 6.04 16.52 -5.69
N ARG A 131 5.50 15.58 -4.91
CA ARG A 131 6.08 15.15 -3.63
C ARG A 131 7.11 14.04 -3.88
N PRO A 132 8.38 14.21 -3.46
CA PRO A 132 9.39 13.17 -3.60
C PRO A 132 9.01 11.88 -2.87
N ILE A 133 9.40 10.74 -3.46
CA ILE A 133 9.26 9.40 -2.88
C ILE A 133 10.66 8.91 -2.55
N LYS A 134 11.05 9.04 -1.28
CA LYS A 134 12.40 8.69 -0.79
C LYS A 134 12.41 7.46 0.12
N ASP A 135 11.29 7.20 0.76
CA ASP A 135 11.08 6.15 1.74
C ASP A 135 9.61 5.69 1.74
N ASP A 136 9.32 4.62 2.49
CA ASP A 136 7.98 4.06 2.62
C ASP A 136 6.96 5.04 3.22
N ASP A 137 7.39 5.95 4.10
CA ASP A 137 6.50 6.92 4.73
C ASP A 137 6.05 7.98 3.73
N ASN A 138 6.96 8.47 2.89
CA ASN A 138 6.69 9.40 1.80
C ASN A 138 5.75 8.73 0.78
N PHE A 139 6.01 7.47 0.43
CA PHE A 139 5.15 6.68 -0.45
C PHE A 139 3.73 6.50 0.12
N ARG A 140 3.63 6.09 1.38
CA ARG A 140 2.36 5.89 2.08
C ARG A 140 1.57 7.20 2.22
N ALA A 141 2.24 8.30 2.52
CA ALA A 141 1.60 9.61 2.63
C ALA A 141 1.08 10.11 1.27
N ALA A 142 1.88 9.95 0.21
CA ALA A 142 1.50 10.33 -1.15
C ALA A 142 0.28 9.53 -1.64
N THR A 143 0.33 8.21 -1.53
CA THR A 143 -0.75 7.30 -1.98
C THR A 143 -2.03 7.47 -1.18
N LYS A 144 -1.95 7.66 0.15
CA LYS A 144 -3.11 7.93 1.01
C LYS A 144 -3.83 9.24 0.66
N SER A 145 -3.13 10.19 0.06
CA SER A 145 -3.71 11.48 -0.34
C SER A 145 -4.45 11.46 -1.68
N LEU A 146 -4.35 10.37 -2.44
CA LEU A 146 -5.01 10.22 -3.73
C LEU A 146 -6.52 10.03 -3.57
N LYS A 147 -7.29 10.55 -4.54
CA LYS A 147 -8.74 10.41 -4.60
C LYS A 147 -9.18 9.91 -5.97
N PRO A 148 -10.17 9.00 -6.08
CA PRO A 148 -10.74 8.65 -7.38
C PRO A 148 -11.24 9.88 -8.14
N GLY A 149 -11.01 9.91 -9.45
CA GLY A 149 -11.29 11.05 -10.33
C GLY A 149 -10.20 12.12 -10.34
N GLN A 150 -9.24 12.07 -9.42
CA GLN A 150 -8.11 13.00 -9.40
C GLN A 150 -7.14 12.67 -10.54
N GLN A 151 -6.74 13.68 -11.31
CA GLN A 151 -5.57 13.59 -12.17
C GLN A 151 -4.30 13.79 -11.32
N VAL A 152 -3.37 12.85 -11.40
CA VAL A 152 -2.10 12.90 -10.68
C VAL A 152 -0.94 12.79 -11.66
N ARG A 153 0.05 13.64 -11.45
CA ARG A 153 1.33 13.64 -12.16
C ARG A 153 2.33 12.82 -11.36
N LEU A 154 2.97 11.86 -12.02
CA LEU A 154 4.00 10.99 -11.49
C LEU A 154 5.32 11.33 -12.18
N THR A 155 6.40 11.43 -11.39
CA THR A 155 7.76 11.47 -11.93
C THR A 155 8.35 10.08 -11.79
N VAL A 156 8.78 9.49 -12.89
CA VAL A 156 9.42 8.18 -12.93
C VAL A 156 10.80 8.26 -13.55
N PHE A 157 11.71 7.39 -13.14
CA PHE A 157 13.00 7.20 -13.77
C PHE A 157 12.95 5.94 -14.62
N ARG A 158 13.30 6.07 -15.91
CA ARG A 158 13.28 4.98 -16.90
C ARG A 158 14.46 5.16 -17.85
N GLU A 159 15.25 4.11 -18.06
CA GLU A 159 16.33 4.06 -19.06
C GLU A 159 17.32 5.23 -18.93
N GLY A 160 17.66 5.63 -17.70
CA GLY A 160 18.64 6.70 -17.45
C GLY A 160 18.07 8.12 -17.39
N ALA A 161 16.77 8.32 -17.63
CA ALA A 161 16.15 9.64 -17.67
C ALA A 161 14.87 9.73 -16.81
N ALA A 162 14.64 10.90 -16.24
CA ALA A 162 13.36 11.24 -15.61
C ALA A 162 12.28 11.47 -16.67
N ARG A 163 11.08 10.98 -16.41
CA ARG A 163 9.89 11.10 -17.26
C ARG A 163 8.69 11.48 -16.40
N GLU A 164 7.83 12.29 -16.98
CA GLU A 164 6.56 12.70 -16.37
C GLU A 164 5.42 11.87 -16.97
N VAL A 165 4.64 11.23 -16.11
CA VAL A 165 3.49 10.41 -16.49
C VAL A 165 2.27 10.93 -15.76
N THR A 166 1.22 11.27 -16.49
CA THR A 166 -0.04 11.74 -15.89
C THR A 166 -1.10 10.68 -16.05
N LEU A 167 -1.79 10.35 -14.96
CA LEU A 167 -2.90 9.40 -14.97
C LEU A 167 -4.08 9.93 -14.17
N THR A 168 -5.25 9.34 -14.41
CA THR A 168 -6.44 9.58 -13.58
C THR A 168 -6.58 8.44 -12.60
N VAL A 169 -6.56 8.76 -11.30
CA VAL A 169 -6.78 7.78 -10.23
C VAL A 169 -8.21 7.28 -10.34
N VAL A 170 -8.40 5.96 -10.30
CA VAL A 170 -9.73 5.36 -10.28
C VAL A 170 -9.96 4.69 -8.93
N GLU A 171 -11.18 4.25 -8.70
CA GLU A 171 -11.45 3.39 -7.56
C GLU A 171 -10.94 1.97 -7.86
N ARG A 172 -10.35 1.30 -6.85
CA ARG A 172 -9.90 -0.09 -6.96
C ARG A 172 -11.08 -0.95 -7.43
N PRO A 173 -10.93 -1.70 -8.54
CA PRO A 173 -11.93 -2.66 -8.95
C PRO A 173 -12.27 -3.62 -7.81
N ARG A 174 -13.55 -3.95 -7.67
CA ARG A 174 -13.97 -5.03 -6.76
C ARG A 174 -13.49 -6.33 -7.35
N GLN A 175 -12.68 -7.03 -6.58
CA GLN A 175 -12.21 -8.36 -6.93
C GLN A 175 -13.19 -9.39 -6.38
N PRO A 176 -13.24 -10.62 -6.92
CA PRO A 176 -14.14 -11.66 -6.42
C PRO A 176 -14.02 -11.90 -4.91
N TYR A 177 -12.80 -11.82 -4.36
CA TYR A 177 -12.54 -11.97 -2.93
C TYR A 177 -12.97 -10.76 -2.07
N ASP A 178 -13.32 -9.62 -2.67
CA ASP A 178 -13.89 -8.47 -1.93
C ASP A 178 -15.41 -8.65 -1.69
N LEU A 179 -16.02 -9.63 -2.35
CA LEU A 179 -17.43 -10.00 -2.19
C LEU A 179 -17.47 -11.22 -1.28
N SER A 180 -17.57 -11.00 0.02
CA SER A 180 -18.05 -12.05 0.92
C SER A 180 -19.57 -12.11 0.77
N ASP A 181 -20.08 -13.26 0.30
CA ASP A 181 -21.50 -13.64 0.42
C ASP A 181 -21.93 -13.63 1.89
#